data_AF-W6TB63-F1
#
_entry.id   AF-W6TB63-F1
#
_cell.length_a   1.000
_cell.length_b   1.000
_cell.length_c   1.000
_cell.angle_alpha   90.00
_cell.angle_beta   90.00
_cell.angle_gamma   90.00
#
_symmetry.space_group_name_H-M   'P 1'
#
loop_
_entity.id
_entity.type
_entity.pdbx_description
1 polymer ?
#
loop_
_entity_poly.entity_id
_entity_poly.type
_entity_poly.pdbx_seq_one_letter_code
_entity_poly.pdbx_strand_id
1 'polypeptide(L)'
;MYELFILGQLMDHPMTGYQLRKALVTVVGQELTISFGALYPLLDKLAAAQELTLDFKETTNKRPQKVATITPTGQARFQQLVLAPVALNKQTQLTMQMKLNFLHLLTLTQQVTVVQDFLAFATGQVERLQQQHVKLAHNPHMLAADIRDALLVNELQLVRAQSQQAWVQQLLLRIQKKEAD
;
A
#
# COMPACT_ATOMS: atom_id res chain seq x y z
N MET A 1 -2.70 6.59 4.92
CA MET A 1 -2.65 5.27 4.24
C MET A 1 -4.01 4.84 3.70
N TYR A 2 -5.02 4.49 4.51
CA TYR A 2 -6.33 4.06 3.96
C TYR A 2 -7.05 5.14 3.13
N GLU A 3 -6.80 6.43 3.43
CA GLU A 3 -7.21 7.56 2.57
C GLU A 3 -6.70 7.42 1.12
N LEU A 4 -5.45 7.00 0.90
CA LEU A 4 -4.88 6.79 -0.43
C LEU A 4 -5.68 5.72 -1.18
N PHE A 5 -6.00 4.62 -0.49
CA PHE A 5 -6.77 3.55 -1.10
C PHE A 5 -8.21 3.99 -1.42
N ILE A 6 -8.89 4.65 -0.49
CA ILE A 6 -10.26 5.11 -0.68
C ILE A 6 -10.34 6.08 -1.86
N LEU A 7 -9.50 7.12 -1.86
CA LEU A 7 -9.50 8.10 -2.93
C LEU A 7 -9.09 7.45 -4.26
N GLY A 8 -8.08 6.57 -4.26
CA GLY A 8 -7.66 5.85 -5.46
C GLY A 8 -8.75 4.98 -6.08
N GLN A 9 -9.51 4.23 -5.28
CA GLN A 9 -10.64 3.44 -5.78
C GLN A 9 -11.77 4.30 -6.36
N LEU A 10 -11.99 5.48 -5.79
CA LEU A 10 -13.05 6.39 -6.24
C LEU A 10 -12.67 7.17 -7.52
N MET A 11 -11.41 7.09 -7.97
CA MET A 11 -10.98 7.65 -9.27
C MET A 11 -11.67 6.94 -10.44
N ASP A 12 -11.97 5.64 -10.31
CA ASP A 12 -12.60 4.86 -11.38
C ASP A 12 -14.12 5.06 -11.41
N HIS A 13 -14.78 4.94 -10.25
CA HIS A 13 -16.22 5.16 -10.13
C HIS A 13 -16.68 5.37 -8.67
N PRO A 14 -17.88 5.93 -8.44
CA PRO A 14 -18.48 6.01 -7.11
C PRO A 14 -18.71 4.64 -6.48
N MET A 15 -18.53 4.53 -5.17
CA MET A 15 -18.66 3.28 -4.40
C MET A 15 -19.30 3.49 -3.04
N THR A 16 -20.03 2.49 -2.53
CA THR A 16 -20.47 2.48 -1.14
C THR A 16 -19.32 2.12 -0.20
N GLY A 17 -19.43 2.46 1.09
CA GLY A 17 -18.45 2.06 2.10
C GLY A 17 -18.25 0.53 2.16
N TYR A 18 -19.30 -0.25 1.90
CA TYR A 18 -19.19 -1.71 1.79
C TYR A 18 -18.34 -2.13 0.58
N GLN A 19 -18.58 -1.55 -0.59
CA GLN A 19 -17.81 -1.84 -1.80
C GLN A 19 -16.33 -1.46 -1.62
N LEU A 20 -16.05 -0.28 -1.05
CA LEU A 20 -14.68 0.17 -0.75
C LEU A 20 -13.95 -0.81 0.16
N ARG A 21 -14.59 -1.26 1.24
CA ARG A 21 -13.99 -2.26 2.14
C ARG A 21 -13.76 -3.59 1.42
N LYS A 22 -14.73 -4.05 0.62
CA LYS A 22 -14.62 -5.29 -0.12
C LYS A 22 -13.46 -5.24 -1.12
N ALA A 23 -13.31 -4.15 -1.86
CA ALA A 23 -12.19 -3.93 -2.75
C ALA A 23 -10.86 -3.99 -2.00
N LEU A 24 -10.76 -3.35 -0.82
CA LEU A 24 -9.55 -3.40 0.00
C LEU A 24 -9.22 -4.84 0.43
N VAL A 25 -10.20 -5.60 0.92
CA VAL A 25 -10.00 -7.02 1.30
C VAL A 25 -9.48 -7.82 0.11
N THR A 26 -10.03 -7.60 -1.08
CA THR A 26 -9.62 -8.32 -2.30
C THR A 26 -8.18 -7.97 -2.72
N VAL A 27 -7.75 -6.71 -2.56
CA VAL A 27 -6.43 -6.26 -2.99
C VAL A 27 -5.32 -6.62 -1.99
N VAL A 28 -5.52 -6.35 -0.70
CA VAL A 28 -4.45 -6.46 0.32
C VAL A 28 -4.61 -7.64 1.29
N GLY A 29 -5.69 -8.41 1.17
CA GLY A 29 -6.00 -9.52 2.06
C GLY A 29 -6.62 -9.08 3.38
N GLN A 30 -7.38 -9.97 4.03
CA GLN A 30 -8.25 -9.66 5.18
C GLN A 30 -7.51 -9.07 6.40
N GLU A 31 -6.28 -9.51 6.65
CA GLU A 31 -5.47 -9.12 7.81
C GLU A 31 -5.02 -7.65 7.78
N LEU A 32 -4.93 -7.06 6.58
CA LEU A 32 -4.44 -5.70 6.34
C LEU A 32 -5.57 -4.70 6.10
N THR A 33 -6.81 -5.07 6.42
CA THR A 33 -8.01 -4.28 6.11
C THR A 33 -8.43 -3.35 7.23
N ILE A 34 -9.13 -2.29 6.86
CA ILE A 34 -9.82 -1.40 7.79
C ILE A 34 -11.12 -2.04 8.29
N SER A 35 -11.40 -1.91 9.59
CA SER A 35 -12.71 -2.30 10.15
C SER A 35 -13.80 -1.34 9.68
N PHE A 36 -15.06 -1.79 9.66
CA PHE A 36 -16.17 -0.87 9.35
C PHE A 36 -16.24 0.29 10.35
N GLY A 37 -15.97 0.05 11.63
CA GLY A 37 -15.94 1.07 12.67
C GLY A 37 -14.89 2.16 12.46
N ALA A 38 -13.78 1.86 11.76
CA ALA A 38 -12.78 2.86 11.39
C ALA A 38 -13.01 3.45 9.99
N LEU A 39 -13.64 2.70 9.08
CA LEU A 39 -13.89 3.14 7.71
C LEU A 39 -14.87 4.31 7.63
N TYR A 40 -16.02 4.20 8.30
CA TYR A 40 -17.05 5.24 8.17
C TYR A 40 -16.61 6.59 8.75
N PRO A 41 -15.97 6.66 9.94
CA PRO A 41 -15.39 7.92 10.42
C PRO A 41 -14.34 8.51 9.47
N LEU A 42 -13.57 7.66 8.78
CA LEU A 42 -12.63 8.13 7.77
C LEU A 42 -13.35 8.71 6.56
N LEU A 43 -14.41 8.07 6.06
CA LEU A 43 -15.23 8.63 4.96
C LEU A 43 -15.85 9.98 5.34
N ASP A 44 -16.38 10.09 6.56
CA ASP A 44 -16.95 11.35 7.05
C ASP A 44 -15.88 12.45 7.17
N LYS A 45 -14.64 12.10 7.59
CA LYS A 45 -13.50 13.04 7.61
C LYS A 45 -13.13 13.52 6.20
N LEU A 46 -13.02 12.61 5.23
CA LEU A 46 -12.70 12.96 3.84
C LEU A 46 -13.82 13.83 3.23
N ALA A 47 -15.08 13.55 3.56
CA ALA A 47 -16.22 14.37 3.16
C ALA A 47 -16.17 15.78 3.75
N ALA A 48 -15.86 15.90 5.05
CA ALA A 48 -15.70 17.19 5.71
C ALA A 48 -14.53 18.02 5.13
N ALA A 49 -13.48 17.35 4.64
CA ALA A 49 -12.38 17.97 3.91
C ALA A 49 -12.71 18.28 2.43
N GLN A 50 -13.95 18.02 1.99
CA GLN A 50 -14.41 18.16 0.62
C GLN A 50 -13.62 17.32 -0.40
N GLU A 51 -12.95 16.25 0.05
CA GLU A 51 -12.18 15.33 -0.81
C GLU A 51 -13.09 14.28 -1.48
N LEU A 52 -14.27 14.04 -0.91
CA LEU A 52 -15.33 13.24 -1.51
C LEU A 52 -16.71 13.80 -1.11
N THR A 53 -17.75 13.43 -1.84
CA THR A 53 -19.15 13.61 -1.40
C THR A 53 -19.70 12.29 -0.91
N LEU A 54 -20.73 12.36 -0.06
CA LEU A 54 -21.47 11.18 0.39
C LEU A 54 -22.96 11.42 0.19
N ASP A 55 -23.52 10.77 -0.82
CA ASP A 55 -24.91 10.97 -1.23
C ASP A 55 -25.71 9.68 -1.06
N PHE A 56 -26.96 9.80 -0.61
CA PHE A 56 -27.88 8.67 -0.62
C PHE A 56 -28.37 8.46 -2.05
N LYS A 57 -28.01 7.33 -2.65
CA LYS A 57 -28.62 6.91 -3.91
C LYS A 57 -29.76 5.95 -3.63
N GLU A 58 -30.89 6.18 -4.28
CA GLU A 58 -31.97 5.21 -4.33
C GLU A 58 -31.44 3.96 -5.01
N THR A 59 -31.55 2.83 -4.32
CA THR A 59 -31.25 1.53 -4.91
C THR A 59 -32.58 0.84 -5.20
N THR A 60 -32.61 -0.08 -6.17
CA THR A 60 -33.77 -0.94 -6.44
C THR A 60 -34.20 -1.75 -5.20
N ASN A 61 -33.36 -1.86 -4.18
CA ASN A 61 -33.70 -2.38 -2.85
C ASN A 61 -34.06 -1.25 -1.86
N LYS A 62 -35.08 -1.51 -1.03
CA LYS A 62 -35.78 -0.58 -0.10
C LYS A 62 -34.94 0.20 0.94
N ARG A 63 -33.61 0.18 0.90
CA ARG A 63 -32.75 0.99 1.79
C ARG A 63 -31.79 1.86 0.99
N PRO A 64 -31.84 3.19 1.14
CA PRO A 64 -30.84 4.10 0.60
C PRO A 64 -29.43 3.70 1.05
N GLN A 65 -28.48 3.68 0.13
CA GLN A 65 -27.07 3.44 0.44
C GLN A 65 -26.27 4.73 0.28
N LYS A 66 -25.40 5.01 1.24
CA LYS A 66 -24.47 6.15 1.21
C LYS A 66 -23.35 5.81 0.22
N VAL A 67 -23.31 6.52 -0.91
CA VAL A 67 -22.34 6.35 -2.00
C VAL A 67 -21.31 7.46 -1.91
N ALA A 68 -20.03 7.10 -1.89
CA ALA A 68 -18.92 8.03 -1.94
C ALA A 68 -18.55 8.33 -3.40
N THR A 69 -18.31 9.61 -3.70
CA THR A 69 -17.84 10.08 -5.01
C THR A 69 -16.67 11.03 -4.81
N ILE A 70 -15.55 10.82 -5.52
CA ILE A 70 -14.39 11.71 -5.38
C ILE A 70 -14.68 13.10 -5.97
N THR A 71 -14.15 14.15 -5.34
CA THR A 71 -14.20 15.54 -5.85
C THR A 71 -12.89 15.93 -6.54
N PRO A 72 -12.82 17.07 -7.25
CA PRO A 72 -11.55 17.60 -7.74
C PRO A 72 -10.49 17.79 -6.64
N THR A 73 -10.89 18.23 -5.44
CA THR A 73 -10.02 18.33 -4.26
C THR A 73 -9.49 16.95 -3.86
N GLY A 74 -10.34 15.92 -3.88
CA GLY A 74 -9.94 14.55 -3.61
C GLY A 74 -8.99 13.97 -4.65
N GLN A 75 -9.19 14.29 -5.93
CA GLN A 75 -8.28 13.87 -7.01
C GLN A 75 -6.89 14.49 -6.80
N ALA A 76 -6.82 15.78 -6.46
CA ALA A 76 -5.57 16.44 -6.12
C ALA A 76 -4.92 15.82 -4.87
N ARG A 77 -5.72 15.51 -3.84
CA ARG A 77 -5.24 14.83 -2.63
C ARG A 77 -4.69 13.44 -2.92
N PHE A 78 -5.36 12.66 -3.76
CA PHE A 78 -4.89 11.35 -4.22
C PHE A 78 -3.51 11.47 -4.89
N GLN A 79 -3.37 12.40 -5.84
CA GLN A 79 -2.10 12.64 -6.54
C GLN A 79 -0.97 13.03 -5.58
N GLN A 80 -1.26 13.84 -4.56
CA GLN A 80 -0.28 14.15 -3.51
C GLN A 80 0.13 12.90 -2.72
N LEU A 81 -0.84 12.11 -2.27
CA LEU A 81 -0.60 10.93 -1.42
C LEU A 81 0.16 9.81 -2.16
N VAL A 82 -0.18 9.57 -3.43
CA VAL A 82 0.42 8.48 -4.21
C VAL A 82 1.88 8.78 -4.58
N LEU A 83 2.25 10.06 -4.73
CA LEU A 83 3.61 10.49 -5.04
C LEU A 83 4.43 10.89 -3.79
N ALA A 84 3.80 11.07 -2.63
CA ALA A 84 4.51 11.43 -1.41
C ALA A 84 5.51 10.34 -0.98
N PRO A 85 6.74 10.67 -0.56
CA PRO A 85 7.68 9.69 -0.03
C PRO A 85 7.08 8.87 1.11
N VAL A 86 7.36 7.57 1.14
CA VAL A 86 6.81 6.68 2.18
C VAL A 86 7.79 6.59 3.35
N ALA A 87 7.37 7.04 4.52
CA ALA A 87 8.16 6.89 5.74
C ALA A 87 8.40 5.42 6.09
N LEU A 88 9.61 5.10 6.61
CA LEU A 88 9.98 3.75 7.04
C LEU A 88 9.38 3.43 8.42
N ASN A 89 8.33 2.62 8.44
CA ASN A 89 7.58 2.19 9.62
C ASN A 89 6.78 0.90 9.32
N LYS A 90 5.95 0.46 10.28
CA LYS A 90 5.14 -0.76 10.14
C LYS A 90 4.07 -0.70 9.03
N GLN A 91 3.77 0.48 8.48
CA GLN A 91 2.82 0.67 7.38
C GLN A 91 3.47 0.84 6.01
N THR A 92 4.81 0.88 5.91
CA THR A 92 5.52 1.11 4.64
C THR A 92 5.12 0.09 3.58
N GLN A 93 5.18 -1.19 3.91
CA GLN A 93 4.88 -2.29 2.98
C GLN A 93 3.46 -2.18 2.39
N LEU A 94 2.46 -1.97 3.25
CA LEU A 94 1.06 -1.83 2.83
C LEU A 94 0.85 -0.56 2.00
N THR A 95 1.51 0.55 2.36
CA THR A 95 1.44 1.80 1.60
C THR A 95 2.03 1.62 0.19
N MET A 96 3.16 0.93 0.05
CA MET A 96 3.76 0.62 -1.26
C MET A 96 2.84 -0.26 -2.11
N GLN A 97 2.24 -1.29 -1.52
CA GLN A 97 1.26 -2.16 -2.21
C GLN A 97 0.05 -1.36 -2.70
N MET A 98 -0.47 -0.45 -1.88
CA MET A 98 -1.57 0.44 -2.31
C MET A 98 -1.14 1.34 -3.47
N LYS A 99 0.06 1.93 -3.44
CA LYS A 99 0.56 2.75 -4.56
C LYS A 99 0.67 1.94 -5.86
N LEU A 100 1.20 0.72 -5.78
CA LEU A 100 1.27 -0.19 -6.93
C LEU A 100 -0.10 -0.54 -7.53
N ASN A 101 -1.12 -0.68 -6.68
CA ASN A 101 -2.49 -0.96 -7.14
C ASN A 101 -3.04 0.13 -8.08
N PHE A 102 -2.52 1.36 -8.00
CA PHE A 102 -3.02 2.51 -8.76
C PHE A 102 -2.04 3.02 -9.83
N LEU A 103 -1.05 2.22 -10.27
CA LEU A 103 -0.10 2.65 -11.31
C LEU A 103 -0.79 3.11 -12.61
N HIS A 104 -1.94 2.53 -12.95
CA HIS A 104 -2.70 2.88 -14.17
C HIS A 104 -3.27 4.31 -14.13
N LEU A 105 -3.33 4.96 -12.96
CA LEU A 105 -3.76 6.35 -12.79
C LEU A 105 -2.61 7.35 -12.88
N LEU A 106 -1.39 6.88 -13.18
CA LEU A 106 -0.16 7.66 -13.16
C LEU A 106 0.49 7.71 -14.55
N THR A 107 1.20 8.81 -14.84
CA THR A 107 2.06 8.90 -16.02
C THR A 107 3.23 7.92 -15.92
N LEU A 108 3.88 7.59 -17.05
CA LEU A 108 5.04 6.68 -17.04
C LEU A 108 6.13 7.15 -16.07
N THR A 109 6.49 8.43 -16.09
CA THR A 109 7.48 9.01 -15.17
C THR A 109 7.07 8.83 -13.70
N GLN A 110 5.79 9.05 -13.38
CA GLN A 110 5.27 8.85 -12.02
C GLN A 110 5.26 7.37 -11.61
N GLN A 111 4.94 6.46 -12.53
CA GLN A 111 5.03 5.01 -12.29
C GLN A 111 6.47 4.61 -11.98
N VAL A 112 7.43 5.12 -12.76
CA VAL A 112 8.86 4.90 -12.52
C VAL A 112 9.26 5.39 -11.12
N THR A 113 8.87 6.60 -10.72
CA THR A 113 9.14 7.14 -9.38
C THR A 113 8.61 6.21 -8.28
N VAL A 114 7.34 5.79 -8.36
CA VAL A 114 6.72 4.91 -7.34
C VAL A 114 7.45 3.57 -7.25
N VAL A 115 7.82 2.97 -8.38
CA VAL A 115 8.48 1.67 -8.40
C VAL A 115 9.94 1.77 -7.96
N GLN A 116 10.63 2.88 -8.26
CA GLN A 116 11.97 3.17 -7.76
C GLN A 116 11.99 3.35 -6.24
N ASP A 117 11.04 4.10 -5.67
CA ASP A 117 10.88 4.23 -4.22
C ASP A 117 10.67 2.86 -3.55
N PHE A 118 9.88 1.99 -4.18
CA PHE A 118 9.65 0.66 -3.65
C PHE A 118 10.90 -0.23 -3.76
N LEU A 119 11.67 -0.10 -4.85
CA LEU A 119 12.93 -0.81 -5.02
C LEU A 119 13.94 -0.40 -3.94
N ALA A 120 14.10 0.91 -3.69
CA ALA A 120 14.98 1.42 -2.65
C ALA A 120 14.60 0.88 -1.26
N PHE A 121 13.30 0.84 -0.94
CA PHE A 121 12.82 0.23 0.30
C PHE A 121 13.12 -1.27 0.37
N ALA A 122 12.89 -2.03 -0.70
CA ALA A 122 13.14 -3.47 -0.74
C ALA A 122 14.64 -3.80 -0.62
N THR A 123 15.50 -3.06 -1.31
CA THR A 123 16.96 -3.17 -1.19
C THR A 123 17.42 -2.89 0.24
N GLY A 124 16.96 -1.78 0.84
CA GLY A 124 17.31 -1.47 2.22
C GLY A 124 16.81 -2.52 3.22
N GLN A 125 15.69 -3.21 2.96
CA GLN A 125 15.24 -4.33 3.80
C GLN A 125 16.20 -5.52 3.73
N VAL A 126 16.65 -5.90 2.54
CA VAL A 126 17.62 -6.98 2.35
C VAL A 126 18.92 -6.66 3.09
N GLU A 127 19.46 -5.45 2.94
CA GLU A 127 20.69 -5.02 3.61
C GLU A 127 20.56 -5.06 5.14
N ARG A 128 19.46 -4.53 5.69
CA ARG A 128 19.20 -4.55 7.14
C ARG A 128 19.10 -5.98 7.68
N LEU A 129 18.43 -6.87 6.95
CA LEU A 129 18.28 -8.27 7.34
C LEU A 129 19.61 -9.02 7.30
N GLN A 130 20.46 -8.78 6.29
CA GLN A 130 21.81 -9.32 6.22
C GLN A 130 22.70 -8.81 7.37
N GLN A 131 22.63 -7.52 7.70
CA GLN A 131 23.35 -6.96 8.86
C GLN A 131 22.85 -7.56 10.18
N GLN A 132 21.54 -7.74 10.32
CA GLN A 132 20.94 -8.37 11.49
C GLN A 132 21.37 -9.83 11.62
N HIS A 133 21.48 -10.57 10.50
CA HIS A 133 22.00 -11.93 10.48
C HIS A 133 23.38 -12.01 11.13
N VAL A 134 24.31 -11.17 10.69
CA VAL A 134 25.68 -11.12 11.23
C VAL A 134 25.67 -10.78 12.72
N LYS A 135 24.84 -9.83 13.15
CA LYS A 135 24.71 -9.45 14.57
C LYS A 135 24.16 -10.58 15.43
N LEU A 136 23.16 -11.32 14.94
CA LEU A 136 22.58 -12.47 15.65
C LEU A 136 23.60 -13.61 15.79
N ALA A 137 24.32 -13.93 14.72
CA ALA A 137 25.32 -15.01 14.72
C ALA A 137 26.46 -14.79 15.72
N HIS A 138 26.79 -13.53 16.04
CA HIS A 138 27.87 -13.16 16.95
C HIS A 138 27.37 -12.58 18.27
N ASN A 139 26.09 -12.77 18.62
CA ASN A 139 25.54 -12.19 19.84
C ASN A 139 26.05 -12.94 21.09
N PRO A 140 26.91 -12.33 21.94
CA PRO A 140 27.48 -13.02 23.11
C PRO A 140 26.47 -13.21 24.25
N HIS A 141 25.29 -12.58 24.15
CA HIS A 141 24.27 -12.58 25.20
C HIS A 141 23.12 -13.56 24.94
N MET A 142 23.22 -14.40 23.89
CA MET A 142 22.21 -15.39 23.54
C MET A 142 22.76 -16.82 23.66
N LEU A 143 21.89 -17.76 24.04
CA LEU A 143 22.23 -19.17 23.99
C LEU A 143 22.40 -19.62 22.54
N ALA A 144 23.29 -20.57 22.29
CA ALA A 144 23.54 -21.07 20.94
C ALA A 144 22.28 -21.68 20.28
N ALA A 145 21.35 -22.24 21.08
CA ALA A 145 20.06 -22.71 20.58
C ALA A 145 19.17 -21.56 20.11
N ASP A 146 19.02 -20.51 20.92
CA ASP A 146 18.23 -19.33 20.57
C ASP A 146 18.78 -18.60 19.35
N ILE A 147 20.11 -18.56 19.18
CA ILE A 147 20.75 -18.02 17.97
C ILE A 147 20.30 -18.81 16.73
N ARG A 148 20.33 -20.15 16.78
CA ARG A 148 19.89 -20.97 15.64
C ARG A 148 18.44 -20.69 15.27
N ASP A 149 17.54 -20.63 16.26
CA ASP A 149 16.12 -20.38 16.01
C ASP A 149 15.88 -18.96 15.47
N ALA A 150 16.58 -17.96 16.01
CA ALA A 150 16.51 -16.59 15.51
C ALA A 150 17.03 -16.45 14.07
N LEU A 151 18.08 -17.21 13.71
CA LEU A 151 18.60 -17.24 12.35
C LEU A 151 17.61 -17.85 11.35
N LEU A 152 16.81 -18.85 11.74
CA LEU A 152 15.73 -19.38 10.88
C LEU A 152 14.68 -18.31 10.56
N VAL A 153 14.31 -17.49 11.56
CA VAL A 153 13.35 -16.39 11.35
C VAL A 153 13.96 -15.32 10.43
N ASN A 154 15.23 -14.97 10.64
CA ASN A 154 15.95 -14.02 9.79
C ASN A 154 16.06 -14.53 8.34
N GLU A 155 16.38 -15.81 8.14
CA GLU A 155 16.46 -16.44 6.81
C GLU A 155 15.11 -16.36 6.08
N LEU A 156 14.01 -16.73 6.74
CA LEU A 156 12.67 -16.60 6.17
C LEU A 156 12.36 -15.16 5.74
N GLN A 157 12.71 -14.19 6.57
CA GLN A 157 12.52 -12.76 6.25
C GLN A 157 13.39 -12.34 5.07
N LEU A 158 14.64 -12.80 5.01
CA LEU A 158 15.58 -12.47 3.94
C LEU A 158 15.11 -13.03 2.59
N VAL A 159 14.66 -14.28 2.54
CA VAL A 159 14.12 -14.91 1.31
C VAL A 159 12.91 -14.12 0.78
N ARG A 160 12.00 -13.69 1.67
CA ARG A 160 10.85 -12.84 1.29
C ARG A 160 11.30 -11.48 0.75
N ALA A 161 12.24 -10.83 1.43
CA ALA A 161 12.74 -9.51 1.04
C ALA A 161 13.49 -9.55 -0.30
N GLN A 162 14.32 -10.57 -0.52
CA GLN A 162 15.04 -10.78 -1.78
C GLN A 162 14.08 -11.06 -2.95
N SER A 163 13.08 -11.92 -2.72
CA SER A 163 12.05 -12.20 -3.72
C SER A 163 11.28 -10.94 -4.11
N GLN A 164 10.92 -10.11 -3.13
CA GLN A 164 10.29 -8.81 -3.36
C GLN A 164 11.21 -7.87 -4.14
N GLN A 165 12.46 -7.70 -3.72
CA GLN A 165 13.43 -6.83 -4.40
C GLN A 165 13.58 -7.23 -5.87
N ALA A 166 13.78 -8.53 -6.14
CA ALA A 166 13.91 -9.06 -7.49
C ALA A 166 12.66 -8.78 -8.33
N TRP A 167 11.46 -8.99 -7.77
CA TRP A 167 10.21 -8.72 -8.48
C TRP A 167 10.03 -7.23 -8.80
N VAL A 168 10.31 -6.33 -7.85
CA VAL A 168 10.20 -4.87 -8.07
C VAL A 168 11.22 -4.40 -9.12
N GLN A 169 12.44 -4.94 -9.09
CA GLN A 169 13.47 -4.64 -10.10
C GLN A 169 13.01 -5.04 -11.51
N GLN A 170 12.42 -6.24 -11.65
CA GLN A 170 11.87 -6.70 -12.93
C GLN A 170 10.64 -5.89 -13.36
N LEU A 171 9.84 -5.38 -12.43
CA LEU A 171 8.74 -4.47 -12.75
C LEU A 171 9.26 -3.14 -13.30
N LEU A 172 10.29 -2.55 -12.67
CA LEU A 172 10.89 -1.29 -13.09
C LEU A 172 11.41 -1.39 -14.53
N LEU A 173 12.16 -2.46 -14.85
CA LEU A 173 12.67 -2.71 -16.19
C LEU A 173 11.55 -2.83 -17.23
N ARG A 174 10.41 -3.46 -16.87
CA ARG A 174 9.25 -3.59 -17.76
C ARG A 174 8.57 -2.25 -18.03
N ILE A 175 8.48 -1.37 -17.04
CA ILE A 175 7.87 -0.04 -17.20
C ILE A 175 8.77 0.85 -18.06
N GLN A 176 10.08 0.86 -17.80
CA GLN A 176 11.05 1.66 -18.56
C GLN A 176 11.13 1.25 -20.04
N LYS A 177 10.98 -0.05 -20.35
CA LYS A 177 10.91 -0.49 -21.75
C LYS A 177 9.72 0.12 -22.51
N LYS A 178 8.57 0.27 -21.86
CA LYS A 178 7.39 0.92 -22.47
C LYS A 178 7.57 2.42 -22.72
N GLU A 179 8.52 3.06 -22.06
CA GLU A 179 8.84 4.48 -22.28
C GLU A 179 9.75 4.69 -23.50
N ALA A 180 10.46 3.64 -23.92
CA ALA A 180 11.39 3.69 -25.05
C ALA A 180 10.73 3.32 -26.40
N ASP A 181 9.53 2.72 -26.37
CA ASP A 181 8.71 2.35 -27.53
C ASP A 181 7.65 3.42 -27.83
#